data_AF-G4YG76-F1
#
_entry.id   AF-G4YG76-F1
#
_cell.length_a   1.000
_cell.length_b   1.000
_cell.length_c   1.000
_cell.angle_alpha   90.00
_cell.angle_beta   90.00
_cell.angle_gamma   90.00
#
_symmetry.space_group_name_H-M   'P 1'
#
loop_
_entity.id
_entity.type
_entity.pdbx_description
1 polymer ?
#
loop_
_entity_poly.entity_id
_entity_poly.type
_entity_poly.pdbx_seq_one_letter_code
_entity_poly.pdbx_strand_id
1 'polypeptide(L)'
;MELEAKRRLGPHVQRRGDGFTEAESMGLLQLVRSHWREGWDMIAQLHNQQFAKHNRSADSLKKKFSRLYRSTVPPRGAKNHQAISFAHVVHKEMIEGVPPAPGMTVPSRAQDGATESEHSWVDTASEVPTAAAITASSPGPATPVVTASSAALAAAVAAAVPRPRVRAPRPQSVEWQSAAASFPPEATPLPTDDLLTSVLKVILRSQYQRDLDREEERVRRDEERQRRREEAEQRRQEEERRRDEEREERRRRGEERVEERAENRRRHEQFMQMMMMLVGKNGAANEQRDTEC
;
A
#
# COMPACT_ATOMS: atom_id res chain seq x y z
N MET A 1 52.37 -25.24 -11.49
CA MET A 1 52.09 -23.80 -11.75
C MET A 1 50.60 -23.59 -11.61
N GLU A 2 50.18 -23.32 -10.37
CA GLU A 2 48.83 -22.88 -10.02
C GLU A 2 48.67 -21.40 -10.39
N LEU A 3 47.58 -21.04 -11.05
CA LEU A 3 47.11 -19.66 -11.08
C LEU A 3 45.66 -19.66 -10.59
N GLU A 4 45.53 -19.47 -9.28
CA GLU A 4 44.29 -19.12 -8.59
C GLU A 4 43.71 -17.83 -9.17
N ALA A 5 42.66 -17.94 -9.98
CA ALA A 5 41.81 -16.81 -10.33
C ALA A 5 40.88 -16.50 -9.15
N LYS A 6 41.44 -15.89 -8.10
CA LYS A 6 40.73 -15.33 -6.94
C LYS A 6 39.94 -14.10 -7.42
N ARG A 7 38.81 -14.34 -8.09
CA ARG A 7 37.84 -13.29 -8.44
C ARG A 7 37.25 -12.76 -7.14
N ARG A 8 37.66 -11.55 -6.80
CA ARG A 8 37.18 -10.72 -5.71
C ARG A 8 35.65 -10.69 -5.72
N LEU A 9 35.03 -11.37 -4.74
CA LEU A 9 33.67 -11.08 -4.30
C LEU A 9 33.68 -9.65 -3.77
N GLY A 10 33.24 -8.70 -4.59
CA GLY A 10 32.85 -7.39 -4.08
C GLY A 10 31.78 -7.56 -3.00
N PRO A 11 31.64 -6.60 -2.06
CA PRO A 11 30.55 -6.64 -1.09
C PRO A 11 29.25 -6.82 -1.85
N HIS A 12 28.51 -7.88 -1.51
CA HIS A 12 27.21 -8.19 -2.06
C HIS A 12 26.30 -6.99 -1.77
N VAL A 13 26.28 -6.02 -2.68
CA VAL A 13 25.27 -4.97 -2.71
C VAL A 13 23.97 -5.72 -2.89
N GLN A 14 23.23 -5.79 -1.80
CA GLN A 14 21.92 -6.40 -1.64
C GLN A 14 20.98 -5.72 -2.64
N ARG A 15 21.03 -6.19 -3.90
CA ARG A 15 20.20 -5.71 -4.99
C ARG A 15 18.77 -5.83 -4.50
N ARG A 16 18.01 -4.73 -4.61
CA ARG A 16 16.58 -4.57 -4.30
C ARG A 16 15.90 -5.93 -4.24
N GLY A 17 15.57 -6.33 -3.00
CA GLY A 17 15.18 -7.68 -2.66
C GLY A 17 14.15 -8.26 -3.62
N ASP A 18 14.30 -9.55 -3.88
CA ASP A 18 13.30 -10.36 -4.56
C ASP A 18 11.93 -10.00 -3.98
N GLY A 19 11.07 -9.46 -4.85
CA GLY A 19 9.77 -8.93 -4.45
C GLY A 19 8.91 -10.04 -3.84
N PHE A 20 7.81 -9.66 -3.21
CA PHE A 20 6.84 -10.67 -2.83
C PHE A 20 6.19 -11.23 -4.09
N THR A 21 6.34 -12.55 -4.28
CA THR A 21 5.59 -13.24 -5.33
C THR A 21 4.10 -13.24 -4.99
N GLU A 22 3.23 -13.49 -5.97
CA GLU A 22 1.79 -13.58 -5.72
C GLU A 22 1.46 -14.77 -4.81
N ALA A 23 2.11 -15.92 -5.02
CA ALA A 23 1.98 -17.09 -4.16
C ALA A 23 2.43 -16.82 -2.72
N GLU A 24 3.57 -16.14 -2.54
CA GLU A 24 4.07 -15.72 -1.22
C GLU A 24 3.11 -14.73 -0.55
N SER A 25 2.56 -13.78 -1.32
CA SER A 25 1.57 -12.82 -0.81
C SER A 25 0.28 -13.52 -0.38
N MET A 26 -0.19 -14.50 -1.12
CA MET A 26 -1.39 -15.28 -0.77
C MET A 26 -1.14 -16.18 0.44
N GLY A 27 0.02 -16.85 0.52
CA GLY A 27 0.41 -17.66 1.68
C GLY A 27 0.51 -16.83 2.96
N LEU A 28 1.13 -15.65 2.87
CA LEU A 28 1.14 -14.68 3.97
C LEU A 28 -0.28 -14.34 4.45
N LEU A 29 -1.21 -14.04 3.54
CA LEU A 29 -2.56 -13.66 3.93
C LEU A 29 -3.33 -14.79 4.61
N GLN A 30 -3.13 -16.04 4.19
CA GLN A 30 -3.71 -17.20 4.86
C GLN A 30 -3.17 -17.36 6.29
N LEU A 31 -1.86 -17.23 6.48
CA LEU A 31 -1.24 -17.29 7.79
C LEU A 31 -1.69 -16.14 8.71
N VAL A 32 -1.83 -14.93 8.18
CA VAL A 32 -2.37 -13.78 8.93
C VAL A 32 -3.81 -14.08 9.34
N ARG A 33 -4.64 -14.62 8.45
CA ARG A 33 -6.04 -14.95 8.76
C ARG A 33 -6.17 -15.93 9.92
N SER A 34 -5.32 -16.96 9.98
CA SER A 34 -5.38 -17.99 11.03
C SER A 34 -4.64 -17.62 12.33
N HIS A 35 -3.50 -16.91 12.24
CA HIS A 35 -2.58 -16.71 13.37
C HIS A 35 -2.35 -15.24 13.77
N TRP A 36 -3.15 -14.27 13.30
CA TRP A 36 -2.93 -12.86 13.65
C TRP A 36 -3.00 -12.56 15.16
N ARG A 37 -3.75 -13.37 15.92
CA ARG A 37 -3.86 -13.25 17.38
C ARG A 37 -2.62 -13.73 18.12
N GLU A 38 -1.90 -14.68 17.54
CA GLU A 38 -0.68 -15.27 18.11
C GLU A 38 0.53 -14.35 17.96
N GLY A 39 0.47 -13.44 16.98
CA GLY A 39 1.47 -12.40 16.76
C GLY A 39 2.28 -12.58 15.48
N TRP A 40 2.97 -11.50 15.10
CA TRP A 40 3.71 -11.45 13.83
C TRP A 40 4.96 -12.33 13.81
N ASP A 41 5.55 -12.64 14.96
CA ASP A 41 6.73 -13.49 15.06
C ASP A 41 6.40 -14.95 14.71
N MET A 42 5.27 -15.46 15.19
CA MET A 42 4.77 -16.79 14.83
C MET A 42 4.45 -16.88 13.33
N ILE A 43 3.78 -15.87 12.78
CA ILE A 43 3.50 -15.76 11.34
C ILE A 43 4.80 -15.78 10.54
N ALA A 44 5.84 -15.06 10.98
CA ALA A 44 7.13 -15.05 10.30
C ALA A 44 7.82 -16.41 10.33
N GLN A 45 7.75 -17.12 11.46
CA GLN A 45 8.28 -18.48 11.59
C GLN A 45 7.58 -19.44 10.63
N LEU A 46 6.24 -19.48 10.62
CA LEU A 46 5.45 -20.32 9.72
C LEU A 46 5.68 -19.96 8.24
N HIS A 47 5.76 -18.66 7.93
CA HIS A 47 6.04 -18.20 6.58
C HIS A 47 7.41 -18.67 6.09
N ASN A 48 8.45 -18.56 6.91
CA ASN A 48 9.80 -18.97 6.53
C ASN A 48 9.93 -20.50 6.42
N GLN A 49 9.09 -21.27 7.12
CA GLN A 49 8.97 -22.72 6.91
C GLN A 49 8.35 -23.05 5.55
N GLN A 50 7.31 -22.31 5.13
CA GLN A 50 6.65 -22.50 3.84
C GLN A 50 7.49 -21.99 2.67
N PHE A 51 8.18 -20.87 2.86
CA PHE A 51 8.97 -20.18 1.85
C PHE A 51 10.43 -20.07 2.28
N ALA A 52 11.11 -21.21 2.41
CA ALA A 52 12.52 -21.27 2.87
C ALA A 52 13.51 -20.48 1.98
N LYS A 53 13.14 -20.21 0.72
CA LYS A 53 13.94 -19.39 -0.20
C LYS A 53 13.88 -17.90 0.13
N HIS A 54 12.86 -17.46 0.87
CA HIS A 54 12.57 -16.06 1.14
C HIS A 54 12.48 -15.84 2.65
N ASN A 55 13.63 -15.66 3.30
CA ASN A 55 13.67 -15.33 4.72
C ASN A 55 13.12 -13.91 4.94
N ARG A 56 11.88 -13.81 5.42
CA ARG A 56 11.20 -12.55 5.74
C ARG A 56 11.14 -12.34 7.25
N SER A 57 11.36 -11.10 7.68
CA SER A 57 11.15 -10.70 9.07
C SER A 57 9.68 -10.37 9.34
N ALA A 58 9.24 -10.47 10.60
CA ALA A 58 7.91 -10.07 11.04
C ALA A 58 7.53 -8.66 10.58
N ASP A 59 8.46 -7.70 10.69
CA ASP A 59 8.26 -6.33 10.22
C ASP A 59 8.05 -6.23 8.71
N SER A 60 8.77 -7.05 7.93
CA SER A 60 8.63 -7.05 6.46
C SER A 60 7.29 -7.60 6.01
N LEU A 61 6.81 -8.68 6.67
CA LEU A 61 5.48 -9.26 6.43
C LEU A 61 4.37 -8.29 6.83
N LYS A 62 4.50 -7.66 8.01
CA LYS A 62 3.57 -6.62 8.48
C LYS A 62 3.51 -5.42 7.54
N LYS A 63 4.66 -4.95 7.04
CA LYS A 63 4.72 -3.87 6.04
C LYS A 63 4.08 -4.29 4.73
N LYS A 64 4.31 -5.52 4.26
CA LYS A 64 3.69 -6.05 3.03
C LYS A 64 2.17 -6.15 3.17
N PHE A 65 1.68 -6.75 4.25
CA PHE A 65 0.25 -6.82 4.57
C PHE A 65 -0.36 -5.42 4.63
N SER A 66 0.31 -4.50 5.33
CA SER A 66 -0.13 -3.11 5.44
C SER A 66 -0.25 -2.40 4.11
N ARG A 67 0.66 -2.68 3.18
CA ARG A 67 0.62 -2.14 1.82
C ARG A 67 -0.52 -2.75 0.99
N LEU A 68 -0.81 -4.04 1.17
CA LEU A 68 -1.88 -4.73 0.44
C LEU A 68 -3.27 -4.20 0.86
N TYR A 69 -3.59 -4.16 2.15
CA TYR A 69 -4.93 -3.72 2.57
C TYR A 69 -5.15 -2.20 2.41
N ARG A 70 -4.08 -1.39 2.37
CA ARG A 70 -4.20 0.05 2.08
C ARG A 70 -4.24 0.35 0.58
N SER A 71 -3.87 -0.61 -0.26
CA SER A 71 -3.93 -0.41 -1.71
C SER A 71 -5.37 -0.44 -2.20
N THR A 72 -5.67 0.42 -3.16
CA THR A 72 -6.98 0.47 -3.82
C THR A 72 -7.19 -0.83 -4.60
N VAL A 73 -8.37 -1.43 -4.47
CA VAL A 73 -8.71 -2.67 -5.18
C VAL A 73 -8.70 -2.36 -6.68
N PRO A 74 -7.77 -2.94 -7.46
CA PRO A 74 -7.73 -2.71 -8.89
C PRO A 74 -8.94 -3.37 -9.57
N PRO A 75 -9.34 -2.92 -10.78
CA PRO A 75 -10.39 -3.59 -11.54
C PRO A 75 -10.08 -5.07 -11.76
N ARG A 76 -11.14 -5.89 -11.81
CA ARG A 76 -11.08 -7.35 -11.88
C ARG A 76 -10.21 -7.78 -13.08
N GLY A 77 -9.19 -8.60 -12.83
CA GLY A 77 -8.24 -9.07 -13.86
C GLY A 77 -6.86 -8.40 -13.85
N ALA A 78 -6.64 -7.36 -13.03
CA ALA A 78 -5.31 -6.78 -12.85
C ALA A 78 -4.38 -7.68 -12.00
N LYS A 79 -3.07 -7.57 -12.22
CA LYS A 79 -2.04 -8.29 -11.44
C LYS A 79 -2.19 -7.96 -9.94
N ASN A 80 -2.22 -8.98 -9.08
CA ASN A 80 -2.45 -8.90 -7.63
C ASN A 80 -3.88 -8.58 -7.17
N HIS A 81 -4.89 -8.56 -8.07
CA HIS A 81 -6.28 -8.31 -7.67
C HIS A 81 -6.73 -9.28 -6.55
N GLN A 82 -6.40 -10.56 -6.67
CA GLN A 82 -6.75 -11.59 -5.67
C GLN A 82 -6.12 -11.31 -4.30
N ALA A 83 -4.82 -11.02 -4.28
CA ALA A 83 -4.10 -10.73 -3.04
C ALA A 83 -4.61 -9.44 -2.35
N ILE A 84 -4.92 -8.40 -3.12
CA ILE A 84 -5.42 -7.13 -2.55
C ILE A 84 -6.84 -7.32 -2.00
N SER A 85 -7.75 -7.91 -2.78
CA SER A 85 -9.12 -8.19 -2.32
C SER A 85 -9.13 -9.08 -1.08
N PHE A 86 -8.29 -10.11 -1.05
CA PHE A 86 -8.20 -11.01 0.11
C PHE A 86 -7.59 -10.31 1.33
N ALA A 87 -6.63 -9.40 1.15
CA ALA A 87 -6.08 -8.59 2.24
C ALA A 87 -7.13 -7.69 2.90
N HIS A 88 -8.05 -7.10 2.12
CA HIS A 88 -9.18 -6.32 2.65
C HIS A 88 -10.11 -7.19 3.51
N VAL A 89 -10.43 -8.40 3.05
CA VAL A 89 -11.25 -9.36 3.81
C VAL A 89 -10.56 -9.73 5.13
N VAL A 90 -9.29 -10.12 5.08
CA VAL A 90 -8.53 -10.50 6.28
C VAL A 90 -8.42 -9.32 7.26
N HIS A 91 -8.16 -8.10 6.77
CA HIS A 91 -8.12 -6.91 7.62
C HIS A 91 -9.47 -6.60 8.28
N LYS A 92 -10.58 -6.77 7.55
CA LYS A 92 -11.93 -6.63 8.10
C LYS A 92 -12.19 -7.65 9.21
N GLU A 93 -11.86 -8.92 8.98
CA GLU A 93 -11.97 -9.99 9.99
C GLU A 93 -11.12 -9.71 11.24
N MET A 94 -9.91 -9.18 11.05
CA MET A 94 -9.03 -8.78 12.17
C MET A 94 -9.64 -7.67 13.04
N ILE A 95 -10.32 -6.70 12.43
CA ILE A 95 -10.96 -5.58 13.15
C ILE A 95 -12.25 -6.03 13.83
N GLU A 96 -13.10 -6.77 13.11
CA GLU A 96 -14.39 -7.23 13.62
C GLU A 96 -14.22 -8.30 14.70
N GLY A 97 -13.04 -8.92 14.79
CA GLY A 97 -12.70 -9.86 15.84
C GLY A 97 -13.52 -11.16 15.77
N VAL A 98 -14.29 -11.36 14.70
CA VAL A 98 -15.10 -12.55 14.46
C VAL A 98 -14.17 -13.64 13.92
N PRO A 99 -13.87 -14.70 14.70
CA PRO A 99 -13.19 -15.85 14.13
C PRO A 99 -14.13 -16.49 13.09
N PRO A 100 -13.62 -16.99 11.95
CA PRO A 100 -14.43 -17.88 11.14
C PRO A 100 -14.83 -19.06 12.03
N ALA A 101 -16.13 -19.30 12.15
CA ALA A 101 -16.64 -20.47 12.84
C ALA A 101 -15.90 -21.71 12.31
N PRO A 102 -15.42 -22.61 13.20
CA PRO A 102 -14.74 -23.83 12.77
C PRO A 102 -15.74 -24.72 12.05
N GLY A 103 -15.82 -24.60 10.72
CA GLY A 103 -16.81 -25.33 9.92
C GLY A 103 -17.09 -24.78 8.52
N MET A 104 -16.79 -23.51 8.22
CA MET A 104 -16.94 -22.99 6.84
C MET A 104 -15.69 -23.27 6.02
N THR A 105 -15.59 -24.50 5.53
CA THR A 105 -14.81 -24.80 4.33
C THR A 105 -15.30 -23.89 3.21
N VAL A 106 -14.40 -23.08 2.67
CA VAL A 106 -14.59 -22.35 1.42
C VAL A 106 -15.04 -23.36 0.34
N PRO A 107 -16.17 -23.15 -0.37
CA PRO A 107 -16.52 -23.99 -1.51
C PRO A 107 -15.50 -23.75 -2.62
N SER A 108 -14.55 -24.67 -2.71
CA SER A 108 -13.74 -24.89 -3.89
C SER A 108 -14.60 -25.64 -4.91
N ARG A 109 -14.87 -24.98 -6.04
CA ARG A 109 -15.20 -25.54 -7.36
C ARG A 109 -16.68 -25.85 -7.69
N ALA A 110 -17.16 -25.07 -8.66
CA ALA A 110 -18.16 -25.35 -9.70
C ALA A 110 -19.60 -25.71 -9.27
N GLN A 111 -20.51 -24.74 -9.40
CA GLN A 111 -21.86 -25.02 -9.87
C GLN A 111 -22.45 -23.79 -10.57
N ASP A 112 -22.82 -23.98 -11.83
CA ASP A 112 -23.86 -23.22 -12.53
C ASP A 112 -25.16 -23.22 -11.71
N GLY A 113 -25.94 -22.15 -11.82
CA GLY A 113 -27.33 -22.13 -11.35
C GLY A 113 -27.67 -20.86 -10.59
N ALA A 114 -28.36 -19.96 -11.28
CA ALA A 114 -29.00 -18.79 -10.72
C ALA A 114 -29.92 -19.11 -9.52
N THR A 115 -29.91 -18.26 -8.49
CA THR A 115 -31.13 -17.61 -7.98
C THR A 115 -30.80 -16.36 -7.13
N GLU A 116 -31.22 -15.19 -7.64
CA GLU A 116 -32.09 -14.18 -7.00
C GLU A 116 -31.78 -13.67 -5.56
N SER A 117 -31.34 -12.41 -5.47
CA SER A 117 -31.75 -11.38 -4.48
C SER A 117 -30.82 -10.17 -4.68
N GLU A 118 -31.13 -9.29 -5.63
CA GLU A 118 -31.91 -8.06 -5.43
C GLU A 118 -31.27 -7.07 -4.44
N HIS A 119 -30.98 -5.89 -4.97
CA HIS A 119 -30.88 -4.52 -4.41
C HIS A 119 -29.74 -3.81 -5.19
N SER A 120 -30.05 -3.30 -6.39
CA SER A 120 -30.31 -1.87 -6.65
C SER A 120 -29.09 -1.02 -6.26
N TRP A 121 -28.27 -0.51 -7.18
CA TRP A 121 -28.59 0.56 -8.15
C TRP A 121 -27.67 0.49 -9.38
N VAL A 122 -28.21 0.51 -10.60
CA VAL A 122 -27.55 1.11 -11.77
C VAL A 122 -28.60 1.51 -12.80
N ASP A 123 -28.57 2.79 -13.11
CA ASP A 123 -29.34 3.46 -14.15
C ASP A 123 -28.61 3.30 -15.51
N THR A 124 -29.39 2.98 -16.54
CA THR A 124 -29.23 3.26 -17.98
C THR A 124 -27.88 3.01 -18.71
N ALA A 125 -27.85 2.01 -19.62
CA ALA A 125 -27.94 2.17 -21.10
C ALA A 125 -27.19 1.11 -21.94
N SER A 126 -27.94 0.51 -22.89
CA SER A 126 -27.59 -0.04 -24.23
C SER A 126 -26.61 -1.23 -24.43
N GLU A 127 -27.19 -2.44 -24.53
CA GLU A 127 -27.35 -3.29 -25.75
C GLU A 127 -26.53 -2.92 -27.02
N VAL A 128 -25.97 -3.80 -27.87
CA VAL A 128 -26.01 -5.28 -28.14
C VAL A 128 -24.71 -5.68 -28.94
N PRO A 129 -24.46 -6.93 -29.42
CA PRO A 129 -23.20 -7.68 -29.19
C PRO A 129 -22.54 -8.12 -30.52
N THR A 130 -21.64 -9.12 -30.50
CA THR A 130 -21.73 -10.37 -31.33
C THR A 130 -20.46 -11.23 -31.21
N ALA A 131 -20.69 -12.49 -30.76
CA ALA A 131 -20.07 -13.80 -31.11
C ALA A 131 -18.53 -13.96 -31.20
N ALA A 132 -17.92 -15.12 -30.97
CA ALA A 132 -18.24 -16.45 -30.41
C ALA A 132 -16.91 -17.24 -30.41
N ALA A 133 -16.92 -18.43 -29.79
CA ALA A 133 -16.23 -19.67 -30.20
C ALA A 133 -15.18 -20.28 -29.23
N ILE A 134 -15.63 -21.35 -28.52
CA ILE A 134 -15.09 -22.74 -28.43
C ILE A 134 -13.55 -22.96 -28.42
N THR A 135 -12.92 -23.66 -27.47
CA THR A 135 -12.87 -25.15 -27.32
C THR A 135 -11.94 -25.50 -26.12
N ALA A 136 -12.39 -26.30 -25.14
CA ALA A 136 -11.97 -27.67 -24.80
C ALA A 136 -10.47 -28.05 -24.94
N SER A 137 -9.82 -28.47 -23.83
CA SER A 137 -9.29 -29.85 -23.61
C SER A 137 -8.30 -29.97 -22.42
N SER A 138 -8.56 -30.98 -21.58
CA SER A 138 -7.65 -31.68 -20.65
C SER A 138 -6.75 -32.68 -21.44
N PRO A 139 -5.87 -33.56 -20.89
CA PRO A 139 -5.48 -33.83 -19.48
C PRO A 139 -3.95 -33.96 -19.23
N GLY A 140 -3.56 -34.19 -17.96
CA GLY A 140 -2.16 -34.40 -17.46
C GLY A 140 -1.56 -35.77 -17.81
N PRO A 141 -0.85 -36.50 -16.92
CA PRO A 141 -0.10 -36.14 -15.70
C PRO A 141 1.34 -36.75 -15.69
N ALA A 142 2.18 -36.49 -14.69
CA ALA A 142 3.21 -37.44 -14.21
C ALA A 142 3.90 -36.96 -12.92
N THR A 143 3.80 -37.79 -11.88
CA THR A 143 4.73 -37.87 -10.74
C THR A 143 6.07 -38.49 -11.19
N PRO A 144 7.15 -38.36 -10.41
CA PRO A 144 7.44 -39.47 -9.49
C PRO A 144 7.99 -39.07 -8.12
N VAL A 145 7.81 -40.05 -7.24
CA VAL A 145 8.37 -40.32 -5.91
C VAL A 145 9.90 -40.41 -5.94
N VAL A 146 10.54 -40.20 -4.77
CA VAL A 146 11.81 -40.78 -4.23
C VAL A 146 12.42 -39.76 -3.26
N THR A 147 13.01 -40.02 -2.09
CA THR A 147 13.08 -41.12 -1.12
C THR A 147 13.77 -40.47 0.10
N ALA A 148 13.46 -40.96 1.29
CA ALA A 148 14.02 -40.54 2.57
C ALA A 148 15.56 -40.58 2.65
N SER A 149 16.14 -39.71 3.49
CA SER A 149 17.20 -40.11 4.41
C SER A 149 17.40 -39.15 5.58
N SER A 150 17.56 -39.80 6.73
CA SER A 150 17.82 -39.33 8.08
C SER A 150 19.23 -38.77 8.25
N ALA A 151 19.40 -37.79 9.14
CA ALA A 151 20.53 -37.77 10.08
C ALA A 151 20.29 -36.73 11.17
N ALA A 152 20.19 -37.24 12.40
CA ALA A 152 20.25 -36.48 13.64
C ALA A 152 21.68 -36.02 13.97
N LEU A 153 21.75 -35.06 14.90
CA LEU A 153 22.81 -34.68 15.86
C LEU A 153 22.90 -33.14 15.90
N ALA A 154 23.19 -32.45 16.99
CA ALA A 154 23.02 -32.63 18.42
C ALA A 154 23.47 -31.29 19.03
N ALA A 155 22.85 -30.92 20.16
CA ALA A 155 23.40 -30.12 21.26
C ALA A 155 24.04 -28.74 20.95
N ALA A 156 23.39 -27.68 21.48
CA ALA A 156 24.07 -26.76 22.39
C ALA A 156 23.05 -26.00 23.24
N VAL A 157 23.05 -26.33 24.52
CA VAL A 157 22.37 -25.63 25.61
C VAL A 157 23.21 -24.39 25.95
N ALA A 158 22.58 -23.21 26.00
CA ALA A 158 23.08 -22.08 26.78
C ALA A 158 21.90 -21.20 27.23
N ALA A 159 21.83 -21.03 28.55
CA ALA A 159 20.74 -20.45 29.30
C ALA A 159 20.71 -18.91 29.25
N ALA A 160 19.50 -18.32 29.27
CA ALA A 160 19.27 -16.96 29.78
C ALA A 160 17.79 -16.75 30.20
N VAL A 161 17.52 -17.00 31.49
CA VAL A 161 16.62 -16.31 32.43
C VAL A 161 15.37 -15.57 31.91
N PRO A 162 14.14 -16.03 32.22
CA PRO A 162 12.92 -15.24 32.06
C PRO A 162 12.68 -14.30 33.26
N ARG A 163 12.51 -13.00 33.01
CA ARG A 163 12.05 -12.00 34.00
C ARG A 163 10.52 -12.02 34.12
N PRO A 164 9.93 -12.19 35.32
CA PRO A 164 8.50 -12.05 35.54
C PRO A 164 8.12 -10.57 35.73
N ARG A 165 7.21 -10.03 34.90
CA ARG A 165 6.58 -8.73 35.17
C ARG A 165 5.26 -8.94 35.90
N VAL A 166 5.30 -8.63 37.19
CA VAL A 166 4.18 -8.58 38.12
C VAL A 166 3.20 -7.48 37.70
N ARG A 167 1.92 -7.83 37.67
CA ARG A 167 0.77 -6.97 37.39
C ARG A 167 0.45 -6.18 38.68
N ALA A 168 0.56 -4.85 38.63
CA ALA A 168 0.18 -4.00 39.76
C ALA A 168 -1.36 -3.84 39.84
N PRO A 169 -1.96 -3.89 41.04
CA PRO A 169 -3.39 -3.68 41.22
C PRO A 169 -3.77 -2.19 41.22
N ARG A 170 -4.99 -1.95 40.74
CA ARG A 170 -5.71 -0.69 40.60
C ARG A 170 -6.18 -0.19 41.97
N PRO A 171 -5.95 1.08 42.38
CA PRO A 171 -6.62 1.63 43.54
C PRO A 171 -8.08 1.98 43.17
N GLN A 172 -9.02 1.26 43.77
CA GLN A 172 -10.41 1.68 43.93
C GLN A 172 -10.55 2.49 45.24
N SER A 173 -11.61 3.29 45.31
CA SER A 173 -12.13 4.02 46.47
C SER A 173 -11.71 5.50 46.59
N VAL A 174 -12.50 6.37 45.95
CA VAL A 174 -12.80 7.70 46.50
C VAL A 174 -14.26 7.65 46.93
N GLU A 175 -14.42 7.37 48.21
CA GLU A 175 -15.64 7.25 48.97
C GLU A 175 -16.20 8.66 49.23
N TRP A 176 -17.10 9.13 48.37
CA TRP A 176 -17.98 10.27 48.68
C TRP A 176 -19.10 9.75 49.59
N GLN A 177 -18.77 9.42 50.83
CA GLN A 177 -19.80 9.27 51.86
C GLN A 177 -20.16 10.65 52.39
N SER A 178 -21.36 11.07 52.01
CA SER A 178 -22.10 12.19 52.55
C SER A 178 -22.00 12.20 54.08
N ALA A 179 -21.35 13.23 54.61
CA ALA A 179 -21.46 13.59 56.01
C ALA A 179 -22.89 14.06 56.29
N ALA A 180 -23.77 13.11 56.61
CA ALA A 180 -25.01 13.38 57.31
C ALA A 180 -24.66 13.67 58.79
N ALA A 181 -24.04 14.82 59.03
CA ALA A 181 -23.89 15.37 60.36
C ALA A 181 -25.15 16.20 60.68
N SER A 182 -25.94 15.66 61.59
CA SER A 182 -27.00 16.28 62.38
C SER A 182 -26.81 17.79 62.62
N PHE A 183 -27.76 18.59 62.14
CA PHE A 183 -27.91 20.01 62.52
C PHE A 183 -29.06 20.18 63.53
N PRO A 184 -28.92 21.09 64.52
CA PRO A 184 -29.93 21.35 65.54
C PRO A 184 -31.11 22.17 64.98
N PRO A 185 -32.35 21.94 65.44
CA PRO A 185 -33.54 22.60 64.90
C PRO A 185 -33.84 23.90 65.65
N GLU A 186 -33.01 24.93 65.53
CA GLU A 186 -33.41 26.25 66.04
C GLU A 186 -32.59 27.39 65.43
N ALA A 187 -33.01 27.87 64.26
CA ALA A 187 -32.69 29.21 63.79
C ALA A 187 -33.72 29.67 62.75
N THR A 188 -34.27 30.84 63.03
CA THR A 188 -35.04 31.78 62.21
C THR A 188 -34.89 31.61 60.68
N PRO A 189 -35.98 31.60 59.89
CA PRO A 189 -35.92 31.52 58.44
C PRO A 189 -35.43 32.86 57.85
N LEU A 190 -34.16 32.91 57.47
CA LEU A 190 -33.52 33.99 56.70
C LEU A 190 -32.81 33.38 55.47
N PRO A 191 -32.53 34.16 54.41
CA PRO A 191 -32.82 33.85 53.01
C PRO A 191 -31.88 32.79 52.42
N THR A 192 -32.22 31.52 52.59
CA THR A 192 -31.53 30.39 51.94
C THR A 192 -31.69 30.40 50.43
N ASP A 193 -32.74 31.03 49.90
CA ASP A 193 -33.00 31.16 48.47
C ASP A 193 -31.94 31.97 47.72
N ASP A 194 -31.40 33.03 48.32
CA ASP A 194 -30.37 33.87 47.67
C ASP A 194 -29.04 33.12 47.53
N LEU A 195 -28.68 32.32 48.54
CA LEU A 195 -27.49 31.47 48.49
C LEU A 195 -27.65 30.39 47.41
N LEU A 196 -28.79 29.69 47.38
CA LEU A 196 -29.06 28.64 46.40
C LEU A 196 -29.03 29.21 44.98
N THR A 197 -29.63 30.39 44.79
CA THR A 197 -29.64 31.12 43.52
C THR A 197 -28.23 31.54 43.09
N SER A 198 -27.38 31.97 44.04
CA SER A 198 -25.99 32.32 43.75
C SER A 198 -25.15 31.10 43.33
N VAL A 199 -25.31 29.97 44.01
CA VAL A 199 -24.61 28.72 43.69
C VAL A 199 -25.06 28.20 42.33
N LEU A 200 -26.36 28.25 42.03
CA LEU A 200 -26.90 27.88 40.73
C LEU A 200 -26.30 28.73 39.61
N LYS A 201 -26.19 30.05 39.79
CA LYS A 201 -25.55 30.96 38.81
C LYS A 201 -24.07 30.61 38.58
N VAL A 202 -23.32 30.27 39.64
CA VAL A 202 -21.91 29.85 39.53
C VAL A 202 -21.80 28.53 38.75
N ILE A 203 -22.67 27.56 39.03
CA ILE A 203 -22.69 26.27 38.33
C ILE A 203 -23.02 26.46 36.85
N LEU A 204 -24.05 27.24 36.51
CA LEU A 204 -24.41 27.54 35.13
C LEU A 204 -23.28 28.26 34.39
N ARG A 205 -22.65 29.26 35.02
CA ARG A 205 -21.50 29.95 34.43
C ARG A 205 -20.30 29.01 34.23
N SER A 206 -20.04 28.11 35.18
CA SER A 206 -18.99 27.10 35.07
C SER A 206 -19.29 26.06 33.98
N GLN A 207 -20.56 25.72 33.78
CA GLN A 207 -20.95 24.77 32.75
C GLN A 207 -20.83 25.41 31.36
N TYR A 208 -21.33 26.65 31.20
CA TYR A 208 -21.16 27.44 29.99
C TYR A 208 -19.70 27.62 29.63
N GLN A 209 -18.83 27.93 30.60
CA GLN A 209 -17.39 28.06 30.35
C GLN A 209 -16.78 26.76 29.82
N ARG A 210 -17.12 25.61 30.41
CA ARG A 210 -16.64 24.30 29.95
C ARG A 210 -17.16 23.95 28.56
N ASP A 211 -18.38 24.35 28.23
CA ASP A 211 -18.95 24.14 26.89
C ASP A 211 -18.26 25.02 25.86
N LEU A 212 -17.96 26.27 26.20
CA LEU A 212 -17.19 27.18 25.37
C LEU A 212 -15.77 26.64 25.10
N ASP A 213 -15.08 26.17 26.14
CA ASP A 213 -13.75 25.57 26.00
C ASP A 213 -13.78 24.30 25.11
N ARG A 214 -14.84 23.47 25.22
CA ARG A 214 -15.03 22.30 24.34
C ARG A 214 -15.31 22.69 22.90
N GLU A 215 -16.06 23.76 22.69
CA GLU A 215 -16.38 24.26 21.36
C GLU A 215 -15.15 24.86 20.68
N GLU A 216 -14.37 25.68 21.41
CA GLU A 216 -13.08 26.19 20.94
C GLU A 216 -12.11 25.04 20.58
N GLU A 217 -12.06 23.98 21.39
CA GLU A 217 -11.20 22.84 21.09
C GLU A 217 -11.67 22.09 19.82
N ARG A 218 -12.97 21.99 19.59
CA ARG A 218 -13.52 21.39 18.34
C ARG A 218 -13.13 22.24 17.14
N VAL A 219 -13.36 23.55 17.21
CA VAL A 219 -12.99 24.51 16.16
C VAL A 219 -11.50 24.40 15.85
N ARG A 220 -10.64 24.40 16.88
CA ARG A 220 -9.19 24.26 16.70
C ARG A 220 -8.80 22.96 15.99
N ARG A 221 -9.44 21.84 16.32
CA ARG A 221 -9.20 20.54 15.64
C ARG A 221 -9.74 20.52 14.21
N ASP A 222 -10.82 21.24 13.93
CA ASP A 222 -11.37 21.37 12.58
C ASP A 222 -10.48 22.27 11.71
N GLU A 223 -10.03 23.40 12.23
CA GLU A 223 -9.07 24.29 11.57
C GLU A 223 -7.74 23.59 11.29
N GLU A 224 -7.22 22.81 12.24
CA GLU A 224 -5.99 22.02 12.01
C GLU A 224 -6.20 20.97 10.91
N ARG A 225 -7.34 20.27 10.92
CA ARG A 225 -7.69 19.33 9.85
C ARG A 225 -7.82 20.03 8.51
N GLN A 226 -8.40 21.22 8.48
CA GLN A 226 -8.56 22.02 7.28
C GLN A 226 -7.20 22.48 6.73
N ARG A 227 -6.31 23.02 7.58
CA ARG A 227 -4.95 23.38 7.19
C ARG A 227 -4.18 22.22 6.59
N ARG A 228 -4.30 21.02 7.16
CA ARG A 228 -3.66 19.82 6.60
C ARG A 228 -4.23 19.42 5.24
N ARG A 229 -5.53 19.65 5.00
CA ARG A 229 -6.17 19.40 3.70
C ARG A 229 -5.67 20.41 2.65
N GLU A 230 -5.68 21.68 2.99
CA GLU A 230 -5.20 22.76 2.12
C GLU A 230 -3.72 22.59 1.78
N GLU A 231 -2.86 22.27 2.74
CA GLU A 231 -1.44 22.00 2.49
C GLU A 231 -1.24 20.77 1.57
N ALA A 232 -2.00 19.70 1.79
CA ALA A 232 -1.94 18.51 0.95
C ALA A 232 -2.43 18.80 -0.48
N GLU A 233 -3.43 19.67 -0.63
CA GLU A 233 -3.93 20.11 -1.93
C GLU A 233 -2.93 21.01 -2.66
N GLN A 234 -2.30 21.96 -1.95
CA GLN A 234 -1.22 22.78 -2.50
C GLN A 234 -0.05 21.92 -3.00
N ARG A 235 0.37 20.91 -2.22
CA ARG A 235 1.43 19.97 -2.65
C ARG A 235 1.04 19.20 -3.91
N ARG A 236 -0.23 18.82 -4.05
CA ARG A 236 -0.73 18.16 -5.28
C ARG A 236 -0.71 19.10 -6.47
N GLN A 237 -1.18 20.33 -6.30
CA GLN A 237 -1.15 21.34 -7.36
C GLN A 237 0.29 21.67 -7.78
N GLU A 238 1.22 21.81 -6.84
CA GLU A 238 2.63 22.06 -7.16
C GLU A 238 3.26 20.88 -7.90
N GLU A 239 2.99 19.63 -7.47
CA GLU A 239 3.46 18.44 -8.18
C GLU A 239 2.87 18.32 -9.59
N GLU A 240 1.60 18.68 -9.76
CA GLU A 240 0.94 18.71 -11.07
C GLU A 240 1.56 19.76 -11.99
N ARG A 241 1.78 20.98 -11.50
CA ARG A 241 2.47 22.05 -12.25
C ARG A 241 3.87 21.61 -12.67
N ARG A 242 4.62 20.95 -11.77
CA ARG A 242 5.95 20.42 -12.09
C ARG A 242 5.90 19.35 -13.19
N ARG A 243 4.89 18.47 -13.17
CA ARG A 243 4.70 17.45 -14.21
C ARG A 243 4.34 18.09 -15.55
N ASP A 244 3.54 19.15 -15.54
CA ASP A 244 3.17 19.87 -16.76
C ASP A 244 4.36 20.64 -17.35
N GLU A 245 5.16 21.29 -16.52
CA GLU A 245 6.44 21.90 -16.93
C GLU A 245 7.38 20.86 -17.54
N GLU A 246 7.50 19.67 -16.94
CA GLU A 246 8.31 18.57 -17.48
C GLU A 246 7.77 18.07 -18.84
N ARG A 247 6.45 17.97 -18.99
CA ARG A 247 5.82 17.61 -20.27
C ARG A 247 6.10 18.67 -21.33
N GLU A 248 6.00 19.95 -20.99
CA GLU A 248 6.27 21.05 -21.91
C GLU A 248 7.75 21.11 -22.29
N GLU A 249 8.66 20.93 -21.34
CA GLU A 249 10.10 20.87 -21.62
C GLU A 249 10.43 19.69 -22.55
N ARG A 250 9.80 18.53 -22.33
CA ARG A 250 9.93 17.38 -23.21
C ARG A 250 9.40 17.66 -24.62
N ARG A 251 8.33 18.44 -24.75
CA ARG A 251 7.83 18.90 -26.05
C ARG A 251 8.83 19.84 -26.73
N ARG A 252 9.36 20.84 -26.02
CA ARG A 252 10.36 21.77 -26.55
C ARG A 252 11.62 21.06 -27.03
N ARG A 253 12.19 20.15 -26.21
CA ARG A 253 13.35 19.33 -26.62
C ARG A 253 13.02 18.40 -27.79
N GLY A 254 11.77 17.96 -27.91
CA GLY A 254 11.30 17.15 -29.03
C GLY A 254 11.26 17.96 -30.32
N GLU A 255 10.71 19.17 -30.27
CA GLU A 255 10.62 20.12 -31.38
C GLU A 255 12.03 20.53 -31.86
N GLU A 256 12.93 20.88 -30.93
CA GLU A 256 14.33 21.21 -31.23
C GLU A 256 15.06 20.10 -32.00
N ARG A 257 14.89 18.83 -31.58
CA ARG A 257 15.48 17.67 -32.29
C ARG A 257 14.87 17.45 -33.68
N VAL A 258 13.62 17.85 -33.89
CA VAL A 258 12.98 17.74 -35.22
C VAL A 258 13.50 18.84 -36.12
N GLU A 259 13.66 20.05 -35.60
CA GLU A 259 14.24 21.19 -36.32
C GLU A 259 15.71 20.93 -36.68
N GLU A 260 16.53 20.43 -35.76
CA GLU A 260 17.92 20.04 -36.02
C GLU A 260 18.02 19.01 -37.16
N ARG A 261 17.14 17.99 -37.17
CA ARG A 261 17.09 17.02 -38.27
C ARG A 261 16.66 17.65 -39.59
N ALA A 262 15.74 18.62 -39.56
CA ALA A 262 15.32 19.33 -40.76
C ALA A 262 16.45 20.21 -41.32
N GLU A 263 17.18 20.92 -40.46
CA GLU A 263 18.32 21.73 -40.86
C GLU A 263 19.47 20.86 -41.39
N ASN A 264 19.77 19.74 -40.73
CA ASN A 264 20.79 18.82 -41.19
C ASN A 264 20.45 18.23 -42.58
N ARG A 265 19.16 17.94 -42.84
CA ARG A 265 18.70 17.58 -44.20
C ARG A 265 18.97 18.68 -45.21
N ARG A 266 18.66 19.95 -44.90
CA ARG A 266 18.95 21.09 -45.79
C ARG A 266 20.46 21.23 -46.07
N ARG A 267 21.31 21.11 -45.04
CA ARG A 267 22.77 21.18 -45.19
C ARG A 267 23.29 20.02 -46.05
N HIS A 268 22.75 18.82 -45.85
CA HIS A 268 23.10 17.65 -46.65
C HIS A 268 22.69 17.82 -48.12
N GLU A 269 21.49 18.34 -48.39
CA GLU A 269 21.03 18.65 -49.75
C GLU A 269 21.92 19.69 -50.44
N GLN A 270 22.29 20.78 -49.74
CA GLN A 270 23.23 21.77 -50.25
C GLN A 270 24.60 21.16 -50.58
N PHE A 271 25.10 20.29 -49.69
CA PHE A 271 26.36 19.58 -49.92
C PHE A 271 26.29 18.66 -51.15
N MET A 272 25.20 17.90 -51.30
CA MET A 272 24.96 17.04 -52.48
C MET A 272 24.88 17.87 -53.78
N GLN A 273 24.23 19.02 -53.75
CA GLN A 273 24.14 19.93 -54.90
C GLN A 273 25.52 20.47 -55.31
N MET A 274 26.35 20.86 -54.33
CA MET A 274 27.72 21.29 -54.56
C MET A 274 28.58 20.17 -55.16
N MET A 275 28.51 18.96 -54.59
CA MET A 275 29.20 17.77 -55.11
C MET A 275 28.79 17.45 -56.55
N MET A 276 27.49 17.51 -56.87
CA MET A 276 26.99 17.26 -58.22
C MET A 276 27.52 18.29 -59.23
N MET A 277 27.62 19.58 -58.84
CA MET A 277 28.24 20.60 -59.68
C MET A 277 29.75 20.36 -59.91
N LEU A 278 30.49 19.95 -58.89
CA LEU A 278 31.92 19.62 -59.00
C LEU A 278 32.16 18.41 -59.91
N VAL A 279 31.38 17.33 -59.76
CA VAL A 279 31.48 16.13 -60.60
C VAL A 279 31.05 16.41 -62.03
N GLY A 280 29.96 17.15 -62.24
CA GLY A 280 29.49 17.54 -63.57
C GLY A 280 30.47 18.46 -64.31
N LYS A 281 31.13 19.38 -63.60
CA LYS A 281 32.15 20.27 -64.18
C LYS A 281 33.44 19.53 -64.54
N ASN A 282 33.83 18.52 -63.75
CA ASN A 282 34.97 17.66 -64.05
C ASN A 282 34.68 16.66 -65.18
N GLY A 283 33.43 16.20 -65.32
CA GLY A 283 33.00 15.37 -66.46
C GLY A 283 33.05 16.14 -67.78
N ALA A 284 32.50 17.35 -67.82
CA ALA A 284 32.51 18.19 -69.03
C ALA A 284 33.92 18.64 -69.46
N ALA A 285 34.83 18.86 -68.50
CA ALA A 285 36.23 19.20 -68.78
C ALA A 285 37.06 17.99 -69.28
N ASN A 286 36.65 16.76 -68.96
CA ASN A 286 37.29 15.54 -69.49
C ASN A 286 36.76 15.18 -70.88
N GLU A 287 35.46 15.37 -71.16
CA GLU A 287 34.88 15.14 -72.49
C GLU A 287 35.48 16.05 -73.57
N GLN A 288 35.83 17.30 -73.24
CA GLN A 288 36.51 18.20 -74.19
C GLN A 288 37.96 17.79 -74.51
N ARG A 289 38.63 17.03 -73.62
CA ARG A 289 39.97 16.50 -73.90
C ARG A 289 39.97 15.26 -74.79
N ASP A 290 38.89 14.50 -74.78
CA ASP A 290 38.75 13.28 -75.60
C ASP A 290 38.26 13.58 -77.04
N THR A 291 37.87 14.82 -77.35
CA THR A 291 37.45 15.25 -78.69
C THR A 291 38.54 15.95 -79.52
N GLU A 292 39.77 16.09 -79.01
CA GLU A 292 40.90 16.74 -79.72
C GLU A 292 41.99 15.74 -80.20
N CYS A 293 41.63 14.49 -80.50
CA CYS A 293 42.51 13.51 -81.19
C CYS A 293 41.82 12.95 -82.45
#